data_AF-A0A4Z0P3J2-F1
#
_entry.id   AF-A0A4Z0P3J2-F1
#
_cell.length_a   1.000
_cell.length_b   1.000
_cell.length_c   1.000
_cell.angle_alpha   90.00
_cell.angle_beta   90.00
_cell.angle_gamma   90.00
#
_symmetry.space_group_name_H-M   'P 1'
#
loop_
_entity.id
_entity.type
_entity.pdbx_description
1 polymer ?
#
loop_
_entity_poly.entity_id
_entity_poly.type
_entity_poly.pdbx_seq_one_letter_code
_entity_poly.pdbx_strand_id
1 'polypeptide(L)'
;MPGFQPSEEELTRLGFKTNSPAQPYPTRSYFRAMTSGNFLTLTPRPGVAIACEFNERGHLIAKHRIDSIWDIQESLVGNGRRQVVK
;
A
#
# COMPACT_ATOMS: atom_id res chain seq x y z
N MET A 1 -5.94 -18.36 -8.18
CA MET A 1 -4.76 -18.26 -7.28
C MET A 1 -5.12 -17.29 -6.17
N PRO A 2 -4.92 -17.63 -4.89
CA PRO A 2 -5.11 -16.65 -3.83
C PRO A 2 -4.12 -15.50 -4.08
N GLY A 3 -4.63 -14.28 -4.25
CA GLY A 3 -3.78 -13.11 -4.46
C GLY A 3 -2.90 -12.84 -3.24
N PHE A 4 -1.76 -12.19 -3.46
CA PHE A 4 -0.84 -11.81 -2.39
C PHE A 4 -1.56 -10.96 -1.33
N GLN A 5 -1.27 -11.25 -0.06
CA GLN A 5 -1.76 -10.50 1.08
C GLN A 5 -0.62 -10.39 2.08
N PRO A 6 -0.07 -9.18 2.31
CA PRO A 6 0.98 -8.99 3.30
C PRO A 6 0.39 -9.17 4.70
N SER A 7 1.12 -9.84 5.58
CA SER A 7 0.78 -9.92 6.99
C SER A 7 0.81 -8.55 7.66
N GLU A 8 0.07 -8.41 8.76
CA GLU A 8 0.12 -7.19 9.56
C GLU A 8 1.53 -6.91 10.12
N GLU A 9 2.25 -7.95 10.53
CA GLU A 9 3.60 -7.80 11.06
C GLU A 9 4.56 -7.24 10.00
N GLU A 10 4.47 -7.72 8.75
CA GLU A 10 5.25 -7.18 7.64
C GLU A 10 4.94 -5.71 7.38
N LEU A 11 3.66 -5.33 7.37
CA LEU A 11 3.24 -3.93 7.21
C LEU A 11 3.81 -3.04 8.34
N THR A 12 3.74 -3.53 9.57
CA THR A 12 4.27 -2.82 10.75
C THR A 12 5.79 -2.68 10.70
N ARG A 13 6.52 -3.74 10.31
CA ARG A 13 7.98 -3.70 10.09
C ARG A 13 8.37 -2.75 8.96
N LEU A 14 7.55 -2.69 7.92
CA LEU A 14 7.66 -1.69 6.87
C LEU A 14 7.13 -0.31 7.31
N GLY A 15 6.82 -0.06 8.58
CA GLY A 15 6.45 1.27 9.08
C GLY A 15 5.10 1.80 8.59
N PHE A 16 4.22 0.95 8.07
CA PHE A 16 2.85 1.32 7.79
C PHE A 16 2.09 1.60 9.08
N LYS A 17 1.16 2.55 9.00
CA LYS A 17 0.26 2.94 10.09
C LYS A 17 -1.18 2.80 9.64
N THR A 18 -2.10 2.74 10.58
CA THR A 18 -3.54 2.73 10.32
C THR A 18 -4.23 3.75 11.23
N ASN A 19 -5.22 4.45 10.68
CA ASN A 19 -6.09 5.35 11.44
C ASN A 19 -7.44 4.69 11.78
N SER A 20 -7.58 3.40 11.49
CA SER A 20 -8.84 2.65 11.69
C SER A 20 -8.64 1.46 12.63
N PRO A 21 -8.25 1.70 13.90
CA PRO A 21 -7.99 0.62 14.86
C PRO A 21 -9.23 -0.23 15.16
N ALA A 22 -10.43 0.33 14.96
CA ALA A 22 -11.71 -0.38 15.15
C ALA A 22 -11.97 -1.47 14.09
N GLN A 23 -11.32 -1.41 12.92
CA GLN A 23 -11.46 -2.44 11.89
C GLN A 23 -10.34 -3.47 12.05
N PRO A 24 -10.64 -4.78 12.15
CA PRO A 24 -9.61 -5.80 12.28
C PRO A 24 -8.82 -5.98 10.99
N TYR A 25 -7.58 -6.47 11.13
CA TYR A 25 -6.83 -7.00 10.00
C TYR A 25 -7.61 -8.20 9.42
N PRO A 26 -7.68 -8.37 8.09
CA PRO A 26 -6.98 -7.60 7.06
C PRO A 26 -7.84 -6.47 6.46
N THR A 27 -9.04 -6.24 6.97
CA THR A 27 -10.04 -5.39 6.31
C THR A 27 -9.76 -3.89 6.33
N ARG A 28 -8.86 -3.43 7.21
CA ARG A 28 -8.51 -2.03 7.42
C ARG A 28 -7.45 -1.52 6.45
N SER A 29 -7.45 -0.21 6.21
CA SER A 29 -6.45 0.45 5.38
C SER A 29 -5.19 0.82 6.17
N TYR A 30 -4.06 0.67 5.51
CA TYR A 30 -2.73 1.03 5.99
C TYR A 30 -2.10 2.05 5.07
N PHE A 31 -1.30 2.96 5.60
CA PHE A 31 -0.60 3.97 4.83
C PHE A 31 0.83 4.20 5.34
N ARG A 32 1.72 4.60 4.43
CA ARG A 32 3.10 5.02 4.73
C ARG A 32 3.55 6.10 3.73
N ALA A 33 4.36 7.04 4.20
CA ALA A 33 5.02 8.00 3.33
C ALA A 33 6.10 7.32 2.45
N MET A 34 6.09 7.64 1.17
CA MET A 34 7.07 7.27 0.17
C MET A 34 8.27 8.22 0.21
N THR A 35 9.38 7.82 -0.41
CA THR A 35 10.57 8.69 -0.57
C THR A 35 10.27 9.98 -1.35
N SER A 36 9.25 9.95 -2.22
CA SER A 36 8.79 11.11 -2.98
C SER A 36 8.00 12.14 -2.16
N GLY A 37 7.63 11.84 -0.92
CA GLY A 37 6.71 12.64 -0.10
C GLY A 37 5.22 12.28 -0.28
N ASN A 38 4.88 11.47 -1.29
CA ASN A 38 3.53 10.93 -1.45
C ASN A 38 3.23 9.85 -0.41
N PHE A 39 1.98 9.42 -0.32
CA PHE A 39 1.55 8.33 0.56
C PHE A 39 1.19 7.09 -0.25
N LEU A 40 1.76 5.95 0.13
CA LEU A 40 1.33 4.64 -0.35
C LEU A 40 0.31 4.08 0.62
N THR A 41 -0.88 3.78 0.14
CA THR A 41 -2.00 3.25 0.91
C THR A 41 -2.42 1.90 0.34
N LEU A 42 -2.65 0.91 1.19
CA LEU A 42 -3.20 -0.38 0.77
C LEU A 42 -4.17 -0.95 1.80
N THR A 43 -5.10 -1.75 1.32
CA THR A 43 -6.01 -2.53 2.17
C THR A 43 -5.68 -4.00 1.89
N PRO A 44 -4.97 -4.69 2.79
CA PRO A 44 -4.58 -6.07 2.56
C PRO A 44 -5.86 -6.90 2.46
N ARG A 45 -6.20 -7.44 1.30
CA ARG A 45 -7.35 -8.34 1.17
C ARG A 45 -6.96 -9.46 0.22
N PRO A 46 -7.37 -10.71 0.48
CA PRO A 46 -7.13 -11.79 -0.48
C PRO A 46 -7.62 -11.38 -1.86
N GLY A 47 -6.75 -11.48 -2.87
CA GLY A 47 -7.08 -11.11 -4.26
C GLY A 47 -6.96 -9.62 -4.60
N VAL A 48 -6.66 -8.73 -3.64
CA VAL A 48 -6.39 -7.31 -3.89
C VAL A 48 -4.88 -7.08 -3.98
N ALA A 49 -4.36 -7.08 -5.20
CA ALA A 49 -2.94 -6.88 -5.52
C ALA A 49 -2.61 -5.42 -5.88
N ILE A 50 -3.26 -4.45 -5.22
CA ILE A 50 -3.13 -3.02 -5.57
C ILE A 50 -2.88 -2.19 -4.32
N ALA A 51 -1.85 -1.35 -4.38
CA ALA A 51 -1.69 -0.19 -3.50
C ALA A 51 -1.98 1.10 -4.28
N CYS A 52 -2.44 2.12 -3.59
CA CYS A 52 -2.80 3.42 -4.13
C CYS A 52 -1.82 4.47 -3.64
N GLU A 53 -1.29 5.28 -4.57
CA GLU A 53 -0.43 6.41 -4.26
C GLU A 53 -1.24 7.69 -4.24
N PHE A 54 -1.22 8.39 -3.11
CA PHE A 54 -1.88 9.66 -2.90
C PHE A 54 -0.87 10.78 -2.71
N ASN A 55 -1.13 11.95 -3.27
CA ASN A 55 -0.33 13.14 -2.94
C ASN A 55 -0.71 13.69 -1.55
N GLU A 56 0.03 14.71 -1.08
CA GLU A 56 -0.22 15.37 0.22
C GLU A 56 -1.61 16.03 0.33
N ARG A 57 -2.27 16.29 -0.81
CA ARG A 57 -3.64 16.83 -0.87
C ARG A 57 -4.71 15.73 -0.83
N GLY A 58 -4.31 14.46 -0.73
CA GLY A 58 -5.22 13.31 -0.73
C GLY A 58 -5.76 12.91 -2.10
N HIS A 59 -5.19 13.41 -3.21
CA HIS A 59 -5.57 12.98 -4.55
C HIS A 59 -4.84 11.70 -4.93
N LEU A 60 -5.59 10.72 -5.45
CA LEU A 60 -5.02 9.51 -6.06
C LEU A 60 -4.26 9.89 -7.33
N ILE A 61 -2.97 9.58 -7.39
CA ILE A 61 -2.11 9.91 -8.54
C ILE A 61 -1.60 8.67 -9.26
N ALA A 62 -1.52 7.53 -8.57
CA ALA A 62 -1.16 6.27 -9.20
C ALA A 62 -1.68 5.04 -8.45
N LYS A 63 -1.67 3.91 -9.14
CA LYS A 63 -1.88 2.57 -8.59
C LYS A 63 -0.60 1.76 -8.76
N HIS A 64 -0.23 0.99 -7.76
CA HIS A 64 0.93 0.10 -7.76
C HIS A 64 0.45 -1.34 -7.70
N ARG A 65 0.97 -2.19 -8.58
CA ARG A 65 0.69 -3.62 -8.52
C ARG A 65 1.59 -4.29 -7.48
N ILE A 66 0.97 -5.02 -6.55
CA ILE A 66 1.62 -5.66 -5.41
C ILE A 66 1.33 -7.16 -5.45
N ASP A 67 2.28 -7.94 -5.96
CA ASP A 67 2.20 -9.41 -6.01
C ASP A 67 3.08 -10.05 -4.91
N SER A 68 3.87 -9.24 -4.18
CA SER A 68 4.80 -9.67 -3.14
C SER A 68 5.13 -8.53 -2.17
N ILE A 69 5.80 -8.87 -1.05
CA ILE A 69 6.29 -7.87 -0.09
C ILE A 69 7.37 -6.97 -0.71
N TRP A 70 8.16 -7.52 -1.65
CA TRP A 70 9.18 -6.79 -2.39
C TRP A 70 8.56 -5.68 -3.25
N ASP A 71 7.42 -5.93 -3.88
CA ASP A 71 6.71 -4.90 -4.66
C ASP A 71 6.28 -3.71 -3.78
N ILE A 72 5.93 -3.94 -2.51
CA ILE A 72 5.64 -2.86 -1.57
C ILE A 72 6.90 -2.02 -1.32
N GLN A 73 8.04 -2.67 -1.08
CA GLN A 73 9.31 -2.00 -0.82
C GLN A 73 9.75 -1.16 -2.03
N GLU A 74 9.69 -1.71 -3.24
CA GLU A 74 10.01 -0.97 -4.47
C GLU A 74 9.03 0.19 -4.70
N SER A 75 7.73 -0.01 -4.42
CA SER A 75 6.73 1.06 -4.51
C SER A 75 7.04 2.21 -3.56
N LEU A 76 7.46 1.93 -2.32
CA LEU A 76 7.80 2.95 -1.33
C LEU A 76 8.98 3.84 -1.73
N VAL A 77 9.91 3.31 -2.53
CA VAL A 77 11.08 4.06 -3.02
C VAL A 77 10.89 4.63 -4.44
N GLY A 78 9.74 4.39 -5.07
CA GLY A 78 9.39 4.93 -6.39
C GLY A 78 9.70 4.02 -7.58
N ASN A 79 10.19 2.81 -7.35
CA ASN A 79 10.53 1.81 -8.38
C ASN A 79 9.41 0.80 -8.65
N GLY A 80 8.28 0.92 -7.95
CA GLY A 80 7.15 0.00 -8.05
C GLY A 80 6.51 -0.05 -9.44
N ARG A 81 5.70 -1.09 -9.65
CA ARG A 81 4.91 -1.29 -10.88
C ARG A 81 3.73 -0.32 -10.92
N ARG A 82 4.05 0.93 -11.27
CA ARG A 82 3.20 2.12 -11.14
C ARG A 82 2.40 2.41 -12.41
N GLN A 83 1.10 2.61 -12.25
CA GLN A 83 0.19 3.10 -13.27
C GLN A 83 -0.41 4.45 -12.85
N VAL A 84 -0.06 5.52 -13.56
CA VAL A 84 -0.60 6.86 -13.28
C VAL A 84 -2.11 6.90 -13.54
N VAL A 85 -2.84 7.51 -12.60
CA VAL A 85 -4.26 7.82 -12.79
C VAL A 85 -4.34 9.17 -13.48
N LYS A 86 -4.96 9.20 -14.67
CA LYS A 86 -5.23 10.43 -15.42
C LYS A 86 -6.48 11.11 -14.90
#